data_AF-A0A1D6JU02-F1
#
_entry.id   AF-A0A1D6JU02-F1
#
_cell.length_a   1.000
_cell.length_b   1.000
_cell.length_c   1.000
_cell.angle_alpha   90.00
_cell.angle_beta   90.00
_cell.angle_gamma   90.00
#
_symmetry.space_group_name_H-M   'P 1'
#
loop_
_entity.id
_entity.type
_entity.pdbx_description
1 polymer ?
#
loop_
_entity_poly.entity_id
_entity_poly.type
_entity_poly.pdbx_seq_one_letter_code
_entity_poly.pdbx_strand_id
1 'polypeptide(L)'
;MTNNADERDILARDAFNLLTKIPDSADLSAICKRFENLRFYEAVVRLPLQKAQALDSNADIINGQIDPRHHDTIMLQREQCYRIVMDALCTLKGVGHSRMQSADKSSALATAADPASRSKYIKQIIQLSVQWPDTVFHEHLYRTLIELGLENELLEYGGSDLVSFLQSAGRKHQEEVRAVSSVTPGAAKMHDLGAPISTSQTKYLELLARYYVRKGEHIAAARMLLILAERQCSNSEEAPALDKRYEYLRDAVLQAKSAGIAADLSKNPVDSSTVDLLEGKLVVLRFQIQIKEELELMVARLENIPSSSELPNVPFPRDNILANAETAKAAKDKAKELSLNLKSITQLYNDYAVPFDLWEVCLEMLSFANYSGDADSKIVREVWARLLDQALTKGGVAEACSVVKRVGSKLDPADGACLPLDIICLHLEKAAVDRLSSGEELVGDDDVARALLGACKGLPGPVLSVYDHLLSNGAIIPSLNLKLRLLRSVLAILREWGISVIAHRLGTTSAGASFFLDGTFSLNQTGTANQGARDKIISLANRYMTEVRRLNLPQNQTENVYRGFRELEEKLLSSY
;
A
#
# COMPACT_ATOMS: atom_id res chain seq x y z
N MET A 1 1.79 -29.04 58.16
CA MET A 1 2.61 -28.34 57.16
C MET A 1 1.71 -27.66 56.12
N THR A 2 0.82 -26.77 56.59
CA THR A 2 -0.18 -26.04 55.79
C THR A 2 0.06 -24.56 56.06
N ASN A 3 1.08 -24.00 55.42
CA ASN A 3 1.59 -22.68 55.77
C ASN A 3 0.80 -21.58 55.02
N ASN A 4 0.15 -20.73 55.81
CA ASN A 4 0.38 -19.28 55.76
C ASN A 4 -0.06 -18.48 54.53
N ALA A 5 -0.84 -18.96 53.55
CA ALA A 5 -1.25 -18.05 52.45
C ALA A 5 -2.27 -17.00 52.92
N ASP A 6 -3.39 -17.45 53.50
CA ASP A 6 -4.47 -16.58 53.94
C ASP A 6 -4.09 -15.74 55.18
N GLU A 7 -3.35 -16.32 56.13
CA GLU A 7 -2.82 -15.58 57.28
C GLU A 7 -1.82 -14.49 56.86
N ARG A 8 -1.00 -14.73 55.83
CA ARG A 8 -0.12 -13.69 55.28
C ARG A 8 -0.90 -12.56 54.61
N ASP A 9 -2.02 -12.87 53.94
CA ASP A 9 -2.87 -11.87 53.31
C ASP A 9 -3.59 -11.00 54.36
N ILE A 10 -4.11 -11.61 55.43
CA ILE A 10 -4.71 -10.90 56.57
C ILE A 10 -3.68 -9.96 57.21
N LEU A 11 -2.47 -10.46 57.51
CA LEU A 11 -1.41 -9.64 58.10
C LEU A 11 -0.94 -8.51 57.16
N ALA A 12 -0.87 -8.77 55.84
CA ALA A 12 -0.54 -7.73 54.86
C ALA A 12 -1.61 -6.63 54.84
N ARG A 13 -2.88 -7.00 54.94
CA ARG A 13 -4.01 -6.06 54.97
C ARG A 13 -4.03 -5.23 56.25
N ASP A 14 -3.76 -5.84 57.40
CA ASP A 14 -3.64 -5.13 58.67
C ASP A 14 -2.45 -4.17 58.67
N ALA A 15 -1.30 -4.60 58.14
CA ALA A 15 -0.13 -3.74 57.98
C ALA A 15 -0.43 -2.54 57.07
N PHE A 16 -1.15 -2.75 55.97
CA PHE A 16 -1.61 -1.68 55.08
C PHE A 16 -2.55 -0.69 55.80
N ASN A 17 -3.51 -1.18 56.59
CA ASN A 17 -4.44 -0.34 57.37
C ASN A 17 -3.74 0.51 58.45
N LEU A 18 -2.59 0.06 58.96
CA LEU A 18 -1.77 0.83 59.90
C LEU A 18 -0.91 1.87 59.18
N LEU A 19 -0.27 1.48 58.07
CA LEU A 19 0.62 2.36 57.31
C LEU A 19 -0.11 3.50 56.60
N THR A 20 -1.34 3.27 56.17
CA THR A 20 -2.22 4.32 55.61
C THR A 20 -2.49 5.46 56.60
N LYS A 21 -2.37 5.23 57.92
CA LYS A 21 -2.54 6.27 58.95
C LYS A 21 -1.28 7.12 59.17
N ILE A 22 -0.11 6.69 58.68
CA ILE A 22 1.17 7.36 58.91
C ILE A 22 2.05 7.34 57.65
N PRO A 23 1.63 8.00 56.54
CA PRO A 23 2.38 7.98 55.28
C PRO A 23 3.73 8.71 55.34
N ASP A 24 3.89 9.67 56.26
CA ASP A 24 5.05 10.58 56.27
C ASP A 24 6.30 10.03 56.97
N SER A 25 6.15 9.07 57.90
CA SER A 25 7.25 8.62 58.77
C SER A 25 7.99 7.38 58.27
N ALA A 26 7.66 6.87 57.10
CA ALA A 26 8.06 5.54 56.66
C ALA A 26 8.83 5.53 55.34
N ASP A 27 9.87 4.70 55.25
CA ASP A 27 10.58 4.41 53.99
C ASP A 27 9.67 3.55 53.10
N LEU A 28 8.87 4.23 52.28
CA LEU A 28 7.91 3.60 51.39
C LEU A 28 8.58 2.67 50.37
N SER A 29 9.83 2.89 49.98
CA SER A 29 10.52 2.03 49.02
C SER A 29 10.74 0.63 49.61
N ALA A 30 11.32 0.56 50.81
CA ALA A 30 11.55 -0.70 51.50
C ALA A 30 10.24 -1.42 51.86
N ILE A 31 9.22 -0.67 52.27
CA ILE A 31 7.91 -1.21 52.63
C ILE A 31 7.18 -1.76 51.41
N CYS A 32 7.14 -1.00 50.31
CA CYS A 32 6.49 -1.46 49.08
C CYS A 32 7.21 -2.68 48.49
N LYS A 33 8.53 -2.79 48.62
CA LYS A 33 9.25 -4.01 48.21
C LYS A 33 8.82 -5.24 49.00
N ARG A 34 8.52 -5.10 50.30
CA ARG A 34 7.97 -6.21 51.11
C ARG A 34 6.57 -6.59 50.66
N PHE A 35 5.70 -5.61 50.38
CA PHE A 35 4.37 -5.88 49.81
C PHE A 35 4.43 -6.52 48.42
N GLU A 36 5.39 -6.14 47.60
CA GLU A 36 5.66 -6.75 46.30
C GLU A 36 6.04 -8.24 46.43
N ASN A 37 6.91 -8.57 47.39
CA ASN A 37 7.28 -9.95 47.72
C ASN A 37 6.07 -10.77 48.23
N LEU A 38 5.12 -10.11 48.90
CA LEU A 38 3.86 -10.71 49.34
C LEU A 38 2.79 -10.75 48.23
N ARG A 39 3.07 -10.22 47.04
CA ARG A 39 2.12 -10.07 45.92
C ARG A 39 0.90 -9.21 46.24
N PHE A 40 1.01 -8.34 47.25
CA PHE A 40 -0.05 -7.41 47.65
C PHE A 40 0.12 -6.05 46.97
N TYR A 41 -0.14 -6.02 45.66
CA TYR A 41 0.10 -4.83 44.82
C TYR A 41 -0.86 -3.67 45.09
N GLU A 42 -1.95 -3.91 45.81
CA GLU A 42 -2.84 -2.85 46.26
C GLU A 42 -2.12 -1.83 47.14
N ALA A 43 -1.33 -2.30 48.12
CA ALA A 43 -0.52 -1.43 48.97
C ALA A 43 0.58 -0.71 48.17
N VAL A 44 1.19 -1.40 47.21
CA VAL A 44 2.27 -0.87 46.37
C VAL A 44 1.80 0.32 45.52
N VAL A 45 0.53 0.35 45.12
CA VAL A 45 -0.06 1.49 44.40
C VAL A 45 -0.59 2.55 45.35
N ARG A 46 -1.37 2.16 46.37
CA ARG A 46 -2.09 3.13 47.20
C ARG A 46 -1.19 3.92 48.14
N LEU A 47 -0.19 3.29 48.79
CA LEU A 47 0.65 3.99 49.76
C LEU A 47 1.49 5.11 49.12
N PRO A 48 2.20 4.90 47.99
CA PRO A 48 2.96 5.97 47.36
C PRO A 48 2.09 7.10 46.81
N LEU A 49 0.93 6.78 46.23
CA LEU A 49 0.03 7.79 45.66
C LEU A 49 -0.68 8.63 46.73
N GLN A 50 -1.05 8.02 47.86
CA GLN A 50 -1.54 8.77 49.03
C GLN A 50 -0.49 9.73 49.57
N LYS A 51 0.78 9.31 49.66
CA LYS A 51 1.87 10.19 50.05
C LYS A 51 2.04 11.33 49.04
N ALA A 52 2.03 11.04 47.74
CA ALA A 52 2.10 12.06 46.70
C ALA A 52 0.98 13.11 46.83
N GLN A 53 -0.25 12.68 47.14
CA GLN A 53 -1.38 13.59 47.36
C GLN A 53 -1.28 14.38 48.68
N ALA A 54 -0.73 13.79 49.74
CA ALA A 54 -0.51 14.48 51.00
C ALA A 54 0.51 15.62 50.86
N LEU A 55 1.53 15.46 50.00
CA LEU A 55 2.49 16.51 49.68
C LEU A 55 1.81 17.75 49.08
N ASP A 56 0.78 17.57 48.24
CA ASP A 56 0.01 18.68 47.67
C ASP A 56 -0.86 19.39 48.74
N SER A 57 -1.32 18.66 49.75
CA SER A 57 -2.13 19.22 50.85
C SER A 57 -1.29 20.01 51.87
N ASN A 58 -0.01 19.64 51.99
CA ASN A 58 0.98 20.31 52.84
C ASN A 58 1.72 21.44 52.10
N ALA A 59 1.49 21.59 50.78
CA ALA A 59 1.99 22.72 50.02
C ALA A 59 1.20 23.96 50.43
N ASP A 60 1.81 24.78 51.31
CA ASP A 60 1.24 26.03 51.80
C ASP A 60 0.73 26.91 50.63
N ILE A 61 -0.59 27.04 50.49
CA ILE A 61 -1.23 28.02 49.61
C ILE A 61 -1.11 29.39 50.29
N ILE A 62 0.08 29.97 50.29
CA ILE A 62 0.25 31.39 50.66
C ILE A 62 0.04 32.19 49.37
N ASN A 63 -1.14 32.82 49.25
CA ASN A 63 -1.51 33.75 48.17
C ASN A 63 -1.57 33.19 46.73
N GLY A 64 -1.90 31.91 46.54
CA GLY A 64 -2.26 31.37 45.21
C GLY A 64 -1.13 31.35 44.16
N GLN A 65 0.11 31.62 44.55
CA GLN A 65 1.31 31.44 43.73
C GLN A 65 2.34 30.63 44.52
N ILE A 66 2.52 29.38 44.13
CA ILE A 66 3.57 28.51 44.67
C ILE A 66 4.92 29.07 44.19
N ASP A 67 5.87 29.27 45.11
CA ASP A 67 7.25 29.61 44.75
C ASP A 67 7.80 28.51 43.81
N PRO A 68 8.31 28.86 42.61
CA PRO A 68 8.81 27.88 41.64
C PRO A 68 9.79 26.86 42.23
N ARG A 69 10.64 27.25 43.18
CA ARG A 69 11.61 26.34 43.82
C ARG A 69 10.95 25.31 44.75
N HIS A 70 9.89 25.72 45.44
CA HIS A 70 9.11 24.84 46.27
C HIS A 70 8.27 23.89 45.41
N HIS A 71 7.73 24.38 44.29
CA HIS A 71 7.03 23.55 43.30
C HIS A 71 7.93 22.45 42.73
N ASP A 72 9.15 22.76 42.31
CA ASP A 72 10.11 21.79 41.78
C ASP A 72 10.46 20.71 42.82
N THR A 73 10.60 21.10 44.08
CA THR A 73 10.90 20.16 45.18
C THR A 73 9.75 19.19 45.43
N ILE A 74 8.51 19.69 45.42
CA ILE A 74 7.30 18.87 45.56
C ILE A 74 7.17 17.91 44.36
N MET A 75 7.40 18.40 43.14
CA MET A 75 7.36 17.56 41.94
C MET A 75 8.39 16.43 41.98
N LEU A 76 9.63 16.72 42.42
CA LEU A 76 10.67 15.70 42.58
C LEU A 76 10.28 14.64 43.62
N GLN A 77 9.64 15.04 44.72
CA GLN A 77 9.15 14.11 45.73
C GLN A 77 7.97 13.26 45.23
N ARG A 78 7.09 13.83 44.39
CA ARG A 78 6.02 13.08 43.71
C ARG A 78 6.59 12.04 42.76
N GLU A 79 7.58 12.43 41.97
CA GLU A 79 8.27 11.51 41.04
C GLU A 79 8.91 10.32 41.78
N GLN A 80 9.52 10.57 42.95
CA GLN A 80 10.03 9.50 43.80
C GLN A 80 8.94 8.53 44.26
N CYS A 81 7.73 9.03 44.55
CA CYS A 81 6.59 8.18 44.90
C CYS A 81 6.09 7.37 43.69
N TYR A 82 5.99 7.99 42.51
CA TYR A 82 5.57 7.30 41.28
C TYR A 82 6.53 6.19 40.89
N ARG A 83 7.84 6.43 41.04
CA ARG A 83 8.89 5.46 40.72
C ARG A 83 8.70 4.12 41.43
N ILE A 84 8.18 4.12 42.67
CA ILE A 84 7.89 2.87 43.40
C ILE A 84 6.89 2.00 42.63
N VAL A 85 5.84 2.61 42.06
CA VAL A 85 4.83 1.91 41.26
C VAL A 85 5.43 1.44 39.92
N MET A 86 6.25 2.28 39.28
CA MET A 86 6.90 1.93 38.01
C MET A 86 7.89 0.77 38.18
N ASP A 87 8.68 0.78 39.26
CA ASP A 87 9.64 -0.29 39.58
C ASP A 87 8.94 -1.64 39.81
N ALA A 88 7.74 -1.62 40.41
CA ALA A 88 6.92 -2.81 40.56
C ALA A 88 6.42 -3.35 39.20
N LEU A 89 6.03 -2.48 38.27
CA LEU A 89 5.69 -2.86 36.89
C LEU A 89 6.91 -3.43 36.14
N CYS A 90 8.07 -2.79 36.26
CA CYS A 90 9.34 -3.28 35.70
C CYS A 90 9.71 -4.66 36.24
N THR A 91 9.55 -4.88 37.54
CA THR A 91 9.84 -6.18 38.19
C THR A 91 8.88 -7.26 37.72
N LEU A 92 7.58 -6.94 37.59
CA LEU A 92 6.57 -7.88 37.08
C LEU A 92 6.79 -8.25 35.60
N LYS A 93 7.23 -7.30 34.77
CA LYS A 93 7.56 -7.56 33.37
C LYS A 93 8.86 -8.34 33.19
N GLY A 94 9.77 -8.27 34.17
CA GLY A 94 11.06 -8.94 34.17
C GLY A 94 12.22 -8.09 33.63
N VAL A 95 12.11 -6.76 33.68
CA VAL A 95 13.12 -5.82 33.14
C VAL A 95 14.23 -5.48 34.16
N GLY A 96 14.17 -6.01 35.38
CA GLY A 96 15.27 -5.95 36.35
C GLY A 96 16.10 -7.24 36.34
N HIS A 97 17.44 -7.11 36.42
CA HIS A 97 18.51 -8.14 36.52
C HIS A 97 19.41 -8.43 35.28
N SER A 98 19.74 -7.43 34.45
CA SER A 98 20.84 -7.59 33.45
C SER A 98 22.00 -6.58 33.53
N ARG A 99 22.03 -5.69 34.52
CA ARG A 99 23.21 -4.82 34.74
C ARG A 99 23.64 -4.87 36.21
N MET A 100 24.78 -5.51 36.44
CA MET A 100 25.54 -5.59 37.70
C MET A 100 24.83 -6.25 38.88
N GLN A 101 24.93 -7.59 38.94
CA GLN A 101 25.27 -8.32 40.18
C GLN A 101 25.58 -9.78 39.83
N SER A 102 26.85 -10.04 39.56
CA SER A 102 27.43 -11.36 39.74
C SER A 102 27.57 -11.62 41.24
N ALA A 103 27.16 -12.82 41.67
CA ALA A 103 27.27 -13.40 43.02
C ALA A 103 26.13 -13.06 44.00
N ASP A 104 24.99 -13.75 43.84
CA ASP A 104 24.50 -14.68 44.88
C ASP A 104 23.35 -15.55 44.34
N LYS A 105 23.65 -16.82 44.11
CA LYS A 105 22.72 -17.81 43.51
C LYS A 105 21.78 -18.48 44.54
N SER A 106 21.63 -17.94 45.75
CA SER A 106 20.88 -18.60 46.83
C SER A 106 19.45 -18.08 47.04
N SER A 107 19.05 -16.94 46.46
CA SER A 107 17.69 -16.38 46.64
C SER A 107 16.78 -16.48 45.40
N ALA A 108 17.30 -16.88 44.24
CA ALA A 108 16.56 -16.81 42.97
C ALA A 108 15.62 -18.01 42.70
N LEU A 109 15.59 -19.02 43.58
CA LEU A 109 14.85 -20.28 43.34
C LEU A 109 13.45 -20.32 43.97
N ALA A 110 13.02 -19.30 44.70
CA ALA A 110 11.69 -19.26 45.32
C ALA A 110 10.88 -18.08 44.77
N THR A 111 9.75 -18.37 44.11
CA THR A 111 8.68 -17.43 43.68
C THR A 111 8.77 -16.77 42.29
N ALA A 112 9.22 -17.47 41.26
CA ALA A 112 8.87 -17.08 39.89
C ALA A 112 7.36 -17.31 39.67
N ALA A 113 6.51 -16.31 39.95
CA ALA A 113 5.07 -16.38 39.67
C ALA A 113 4.84 -16.77 38.20
N ASP A 114 3.81 -17.56 37.92
CA ASP A 114 3.51 -17.98 36.55
C ASP A 114 3.15 -16.75 35.67
N PRO A 115 3.34 -16.84 34.33
CA PRO A 115 3.09 -15.70 33.45
C PRO A 115 1.65 -15.19 33.48
N ALA A 116 0.65 -16.04 33.76
CA ALA A 116 -0.75 -15.62 33.86
C ALA A 116 -0.99 -14.79 35.13
N SER A 117 -0.42 -15.21 36.26
CA SER A 117 -0.44 -14.44 37.51
C SER A 117 0.27 -13.09 37.36
N ARG A 118 1.42 -13.03 36.67
CA ARG A 118 2.09 -11.74 36.38
C ARG A 118 1.19 -10.79 35.59
N SER A 119 0.55 -11.29 34.53
CA SER A 119 -0.39 -10.49 33.75
C SER A 119 -1.56 -10.01 34.61
N LYS A 120 -2.12 -10.86 35.48
CA LYS A 120 -3.17 -10.48 36.44
C LYS A 120 -2.72 -9.32 37.35
N TYR A 121 -1.51 -9.39 37.91
CA TYR A 121 -0.99 -8.34 38.78
C TYR A 121 -0.69 -7.03 38.03
N ILE A 122 -0.16 -7.09 36.80
CA ILE A 122 0.03 -5.91 35.95
C ILE A 122 -1.33 -5.22 35.71
N LYS A 123 -2.35 -5.99 35.33
CA LYS A 123 -3.72 -5.46 35.15
C LYS A 123 -4.26 -4.83 36.42
N GLN A 124 -4.07 -5.47 37.57
CA GLN A 124 -4.47 -4.95 38.88
C GLN A 124 -3.80 -3.60 39.19
N ILE A 125 -2.49 -3.49 38.96
CA ILE A 125 -1.75 -2.23 39.18
C ILE A 125 -2.33 -1.13 38.28
N ILE A 126 -2.53 -1.39 36.99
CA ILE A 126 -3.05 -0.39 36.04
C ILE A 126 -4.44 0.07 36.47
N GLN A 127 -5.35 -0.86 36.76
CA GLN A 127 -6.72 -0.56 37.17
C GLN A 127 -6.78 0.26 38.47
N LEU A 128 -5.93 -0.05 39.45
CA LEU A 128 -5.84 0.73 40.68
C LEU A 128 -5.23 2.11 40.43
N SER A 129 -4.26 2.20 39.52
CA SER A 129 -3.54 3.43 39.19
C SER A 129 -4.44 4.45 38.51
N VAL A 130 -5.21 4.03 37.49
CA VAL A 130 -6.09 4.94 36.71
C VAL A 130 -7.29 5.49 37.49
N GLN A 131 -7.59 4.92 38.67
CA GLN A 131 -8.62 5.42 39.57
C GLN A 131 -8.16 6.65 40.37
N TRP A 132 -6.84 6.92 40.41
CA TRP A 132 -6.31 8.07 41.12
C TRP A 132 -6.46 9.35 40.28
N PRO A 133 -6.95 10.46 40.84
CA PRO A 133 -7.18 11.69 40.09
C PRO A 133 -5.89 12.51 39.92
N ASP A 134 -4.83 11.89 39.40
CA ASP A 134 -3.51 12.51 39.21
C ASP A 134 -3.03 12.35 37.77
N THR A 135 -3.19 13.41 36.97
CA THR A 135 -2.83 13.43 35.55
C THR A 135 -1.33 13.35 35.31
N VAL A 136 -0.50 13.91 36.22
CA VAL A 136 0.96 13.86 36.12
C VAL A 136 1.43 12.42 36.35
N PHE A 137 0.86 11.74 37.34
CA PHE A 137 1.12 10.31 37.55
C PHE A 137 0.71 9.47 36.34
N HIS A 138 -0.46 9.72 35.76
CA HIS A 138 -0.92 9.00 34.57
C HIS A 138 0.01 9.17 33.38
N GLU A 139 0.58 10.37 33.18
CA GLU A 139 1.58 10.59 32.14
C GLU A 139 2.81 9.68 32.32
N HIS A 140 3.34 9.60 33.54
CA HIS A 140 4.48 8.73 33.87
C HIS A 140 4.12 7.24 33.72
N LEU A 141 2.91 6.86 34.15
CA LEU A 141 2.39 5.51 34.02
C LEU A 141 2.29 5.08 32.56
N TYR A 142 1.64 5.89 31.71
CA TYR A 142 1.45 5.57 30.30
C TYR A 142 2.79 5.50 29.57
N ARG A 143 3.71 6.41 29.83
CA ARG A 143 5.07 6.37 29.27
C ARG A 143 5.79 5.08 29.65
N THR A 144 5.77 4.70 30.93
CA THR A 144 6.36 3.45 31.43
C THR A 144 5.74 2.22 30.77
N LEU A 145 4.41 2.16 30.65
CA LEU A 145 3.72 1.03 30.02
C LEU A 145 4.09 0.89 28.54
N ILE A 146 4.28 2.01 27.83
CA ILE A 146 4.71 2.03 26.43
C ILE A 146 6.17 1.56 26.28
N GLU A 147 7.05 1.96 27.19
CA GLU A 147 8.46 1.53 27.24
C GLU A 147 8.58 0.04 27.56
N LEU A 148 7.74 -0.48 28.46
CA LEU A 148 7.68 -1.90 28.83
C LEU A 148 6.97 -2.78 27.78
N GLY A 149 6.42 -2.20 26.71
CA GLY A 149 5.66 -2.93 25.68
C GLY A 149 4.35 -3.54 26.20
N LEU A 150 3.74 -2.91 27.22
CA LEU A 150 2.43 -3.28 27.81
C LEU A 150 1.28 -2.50 27.16
N GLU A 151 1.37 -2.34 25.84
CA GLU A 151 0.46 -1.52 25.05
C GLU A 151 -0.96 -2.09 25.02
N ASN A 152 -1.10 -3.41 25.01
CA ASN A 152 -2.41 -4.05 24.96
C ASN A 152 -3.20 -3.80 26.24
N GLU A 153 -2.52 -3.91 27.39
CA GLU A 153 -3.06 -3.64 28.72
C GLU A 153 -3.37 -2.14 28.89
N LEU A 154 -2.48 -1.26 28.42
CA LEU A 154 -2.71 0.19 28.39
C LEU A 154 -3.98 0.55 27.61
N LEU A 155 -4.15 -0.01 26.42
CA LEU A 155 -5.31 0.26 25.56
C LEU A 155 -6.62 -0.34 26.11
N GLU A 156 -6.55 -1.34 27.00
CA GLU A 156 -7.73 -1.98 27.60
C GLU A 156 -8.14 -1.31 28.92
N TYR A 157 -7.16 -0.95 29.77
CA TYR A 157 -7.39 -0.48 31.14
C TYR A 157 -6.94 0.97 31.40
N GLY A 158 -6.51 1.71 30.38
CA GLY A 158 -6.12 3.12 30.51
C GLY A 158 -7.28 4.02 30.96
N GLY A 159 -6.93 5.14 31.61
CA GLY A 159 -7.87 6.13 32.11
C GLY A 159 -8.51 6.97 31.00
N SER A 160 -9.46 7.84 31.38
CA SER A 160 -10.17 8.73 30.45
C SER A 160 -9.27 9.79 29.80
N ASP A 161 -8.12 10.07 30.40
CA ASP A 161 -7.10 11.01 29.94
C ASP A 161 -6.09 10.40 28.95
N LEU A 162 -6.15 9.08 28.70
CA LEU A 162 -5.24 8.40 27.78
C LEU A 162 -5.23 9.03 26.38
N VAL A 163 -6.40 9.37 25.84
CA VAL A 163 -6.52 9.99 24.52
C VAL A 163 -5.82 11.35 24.50
N SER A 164 -6.06 12.18 25.51
CA SER A 164 -5.43 13.50 25.65
C SER A 164 -3.91 13.38 25.77
N PHE A 165 -3.43 12.40 26.54
CA PHE A 165 -2.01 12.08 26.64
C PHE A 165 -1.43 11.70 25.28
N LEU A 166 -1.98 10.68 24.60
CA LEU A 166 -1.47 10.20 23.31
C LEU A 166 -1.48 11.30 22.23
N GLN A 167 -2.53 12.11 22.19
CA GLN A 167 -2.61 13.27 21.29
C GLN A 167 -1.56 14.32 21.62
N SER A 168 -1.34 14.62 22.90
CA SER A 168 -0.34 15.60 23.32
C SER A 168 1.09 15.10 23.07
N ALA A 169 1.39 13.84 23.40
CA ALA A 169 2.67 13.19 23.18
C ALA A 169 2.99 13.06 21.68
N GLY A 170 1.97 12.81 20.85
CA GLY A 170 2.08 12.84 19.40
C GLY A 170 2.41 14.23 18.84
N ARG A 171 2.02 15.32 19.52
CA ARG A 171 2.26 16.72 19.09
C ARG A 171 3.52 17.37 19.69
N LYS A 172 3.88 17.07 20.95
CA LYS A 172 4.69 17.95 21.82
C LYS A 172 6.20 18.00 21.61
N HIS A 173 6.84 17.13 20.83
CA HIS A 173 8.29 17.24 20.62
C HIS A 173 8.71 18.43 19.72
N GLN A 174 7.77 19.25 19.24
CA GLN A 174 8.07 20.51 18.54
C GLN A 174 8.20 21.74 19.45
N GLU A 175 7.64 21.73 20.66
CA GLU A 175 7.62 22.94 21.51
C GLU A 175 8.94 23.15 22.26
N GLU A 176 9.66 22.08 22.63
CA GLU A 176 10.95 22.21 23.32
C GLU A 176 12.09 22.69 22.41
N VAL A 177 11.97 22.58 21.08
CA VAL A 177 12.98 23.08 20.12
C VAL A 177 12.63 24.48 19.58
N ARG A 178 11.35 24.90 19.60
CA ARG A 178 10.91 26.25 19.18
C ARG A 178 10.90 27.30 20.29
N ALA A 179 11.13 26.93 21.55
CA ALA A 179 11.21 27.88 22.67
C ALA A 179 12.38 28.89 22.58
N VAL A 180 13.19 28.87 21.51
CA VAL A 180 14.20 29.90 21.19
C VAL A 180 13.76 30.86 20.08
N SER A 181 12.57 30.74 19.49
CA SER A 181 12.11 31.74 18.50
C SER A 181 10.61 32.01 18.50
N SER A 182 10.32 33.17 19.11
CA SER A 182 9.24 34.12 18.82
C SER A 182 7.84 33.85 19.37
N VAL A 183 7.32 34.93 19.96
CA VAL A 183 6.07 35.13 20.66
C VAL A 183 4.95 35.44 19.66
N THR A 184 3.91 34.61 19.59
CA THR A 184 2.49 35.05 19.45
C THR A 184 1.56 33.83 19.44
N PRO A 185 0.60 33.71 20.39
CA PRO A 185 -0.42 32.67 20.36
C PRO A 185 -1.69 33.21 19.69
N GLY A 186 -2.00 32.71 18.49
CA GLY A 186 -3.23 33.07 17.79
C GLY A 186 -3.49 32.23 16.54
N ALA A 187 -4.47 31.33 16.64
CA ALA A 187 -5.11 30.58 15.54
C ALA A 187 -4.29 29.47 14.84
N ALA A 188 -4.04 28.36 15.54
CA ALA A 188 -3.69 27.09 14.88
C ALA A 188 -4.96 26.44 14.30
N LYS A 189 -5.24 26.69 13.02
CA LYS A 189 -6.14 25.84 12.21
C LYS A 189 -5.41 24.54 11.87
N MET A 190 -6.17 23.44 11.88
CA MET A 190 -5.80 22.03 11.72
C MET A 190 -5.19 21.62 10.35
N HIS A 191 -4.40 22.48 9.70
CA HIS A 191 -3.85 22.23 8.35
C HIS A 191 -2.33 22.02 8.27
N ASP A 192 -1.60 22.03 9.38
CA ASP A 192 -0.14 21.83 9.34
C ASP A 192 0.22 20.33 9.44
N LEU A 193 -0.15 19.56 8.42
CA LEU A 193 0.15 18.13 8.25
C LEU A 193 1.58 17.88 7.71
N GLY A 194 2.37 18.93 7.51
CA GLY A 194 3.66 18.88 6.80
C GLY A 194 4.91 18.79 7.69
N ALA A 195 4.77 18.77 9.02
CA ALA A 195 5.93 18.84 9.89
C ALA A 195 6.55 17.45 10.15
N PRO A 196 7.89 17.32 10.22
CA PRO A 196 8.54 16.03 10.42
C PRO A 196 8.17 15.43 11.79
N ILE A 197 7.68 14.19 11.77
CA ILE A 197 7.24 13.45 12.95
C ILE A 197 8.40 12.56 13.43
N SER A 198 8.79 12.67 14.69
CA SER A 198 9.84 11.82 15.27
C SER A 198 9.40 10.37 15.43
N THR A 199 10.36 9.46 15.61
CA THR A 199 10.10 8.03 15.87
C THR A 199 9.29 7.80 17.15
N SER A 200 9.54 8.59 18.21
CA SER A 200 8.77 8.53 19.46
C SER A 200 7.32 8.99 19.26
N GLN A 201 7.08 10.06 18.51
CA GLN A 201 5.75 10.56 18.17
C GLN A 201 4.93 9.52 17.36
N THR A 202 5.61 8.81 16.46
CA THR A 202 4.99 7.77 15.62
C THR A 202 4.36 6.68 16.47
N LYS A 203 5.07 6.21 17.51
CA LYS A 203 4.56 5.17 18.42
C LYS A 203 3.27 5.60 19.13
N TYR A 204 3.19 6.87 19.58
CA TYR A 204 1.97 7.39 20.22
C TYR A 204 0.79 7.46 19.24
N LEU A 205 1.03 7.88 17.99
CA LEU A 205 0.00 7.95 16.95
C LEU A 205 -0.50 6.55 16.53
N GLU A 206 0.38 5.56 16.44
CA GLU A 206 -0.01 4.16 16.20
C GLU A 206 -0.89 3.61 17.32
N LEU A 207 -0.52 3.88 18.58
CA LEU A 207 -1.33 3.49 19.74
C LEU A 207 -2.69 4.19 19.74
N LEU A 208 -2.73 5.46 19.36
CA LEU A 208 -3.97 6.22 19.24
C LEU A 208 -4.87 5.65 18.14
N ALA A 209 -4.32 5.28 16.98
CA ALA A 209 -5.07 4.60 15.93
C ALA A 209 -5.65 3.27 16.45
N ARG A 210 -4.84 2.43 17.11
CA ARG A 210 -5.30 1.16 17.70
C ARG A 210 -6.36 1.36 18.78
N TYR A 211 -6.25 2.42 19.59
CA TYR A 211 -7.26 2.79 20.57
C TYR A 211 -8.61 3.08 19.90
N TYR A 212 -8.62 3.93 18.87
CA TYR A 212 -9.84 4.27 18.14
C TYR A 212 -10.49 3.06 17.46
N VAL A 213 -9.70 2.16 16.87
CA VAL A 213 -10.23 0.89 16.32
C VAL A 213 -10.93 0.07 17.41
N ARG A 214 -10.34 -0.07 18.60
CA ARG A 214 -10.95 -0.82 19.71
C ARG A 214 -12.24 -0.18 20.22
N LYS A 215 -12.36 1.14 20.18
CA LYS A 215 -13.57 1.87 20.59
C LYS A 215 -14.64 1.94 19.51
N GLY A 216 -14.36 1.46 18.29
CA GLY A 216 -15.27 1.57 17.14
C GLY A 216 -15.29 2.96 16.48
N GLU A 217 -14.35 3.85 16.85
CA GLU A 217 -14.21 5.19 16.28
C GLU A 217 -13.41 5.12 14.96
N HIS A 218 -13.96 4.43 13.96
CA HIS A 218 -13.25 4.08 12.73
C HIS A 218 -12.76 5.28 11.91
N ILE A 219 -13.50 6.39 11.87
CA ILE A 219 -13.10 7.61 11.15
C ILE A 219 -11.86 8.24 11.79
N ALA A 220 -11.80 8.29 13.13
CA ALA A 220 -10.65 8.82 13.84
C ALA A 220 -9.42 7.93 13.66
N ALA A 221 -9.59 6.60 13.67
CA ALA A 221 -8.54 5.64 13.36
C ALA A 221 -7.99 5.83 11.94
N ALA A 222 -8.87 5.92 10.93
CA ALA A 222 -8.48 6.13 9.53
C ALA A 222 -7.66 7.42 9.36
N ARG A 223 -8.05 8.51 10.03
CA ARG A 223 -7.29 9.77 10.02
C ARG A 223 -5.90 9.63 10.61
N MET A 224 -5.75 8.95 11.75
CA MET A 224 -4.42 8.74 12.36
C MET A 224 -3.51 7.88 11.46
N LEU A 225 -4.06 6.84 10.84
CA LEU A 225 -3.34 6.00 9.88
C LEU A 225 -2.92 6.78 8.63
N LEU A 226 -3.76 7.68 8.13
CA LEU A 226 -3.41 8.57 7.03
C LEU A 226 -2.21 9.48 7.40
N ILE A 227 -2.24 10.09 8.58
CA ILE A 227 -1.13 10.92 9.08
C ILE A 227 0.17 10.11 9.17
N LEU A 228 0.11 8.88 9.68
CA LEU A 228 1.25 7.97 9.76
C LEU A 228 1.81 7.60 8.38
N ALA A 229 0.93 7.43 7.39
CA ALA A 229 1.33 7.13 6.02
C ALA A 229 1.94 8.34 5.30
N GLU A 230 1.44 9.56 5.55
CA GLU A 230 1.85 10.79 4.86
C GLU A 230 3.01 11.53 5.56
N ARG A 231 3.42 11.08 6.75
CA ARG A 231 4.47 11.75 7.54
C ARG A 231 5.72 12.05 6.69
N GLN A 232 6.19 13.28 6.77
CA GLN A 232 7.40 13.70 6.08
C GLN A 232 8.64 13.32 6.89
N CYS A 233 9.64 12.77 6.21
CA CYS A 233 10.90 12.34 6.80
C CYS A 233 12.06 13.05 6.11
N SER A 234 12.98 13.59 6.91
CA SER A 234 14.19 14.26 6.42
C SER A 234 15.36 13.28 6.22
N ASN A 235 15.38 12.20 7.01
CA ASN A 235 16.45 11.21 7.01
C ASN A 235 15.92 9.81 6.66
N SER A 236 16.71 9.01 5.94
CA SER A 236 16.35 7.65 5.54
C SER A 236 16.19 6.66 6.70
N GLU A 237 16.85 6.91 7.83
CA GLU A 237 16.79 6.01 9.01
C GLU A 237 15.47 6.11 9.78
N GLU A 238 14.80 7.26 9.72
CA GLU A 238 13.52 7.51 10.39
C GLU A 238 12.31 7.29 9.46
N ALA A 239 12.56 7.25 8.15
CA ALA A 239 11.53 7.06 7.14
C ALA A 239 10.97 5.64 7.19
N PRO A 240 9.64 5.46 7.28
CA PRO A 240 9.05 4.14 7.09
C PRO A 240 9.27 3.69 5.65
N ALA A 241 9.57 2.40 5.48
CA ALA A 241 9.55 1.77 4.17
C ALA A 241 8.20 2.02 3.47
N LEU A 242 8.20 2.09 2.14
CA LEU A 242 6.98 2.30 1.36
C LEU A 242 5.93 1.21 1.63
N ASP A 243 6.35 -0.02 1.88
CA ASP A 243 5.46 -1.12 2.28
C ASP A 243 4.73 -0.83 3.58
N LYS A 244 5.43 -0.24 4.56
CA LYS A 244 4.81 0.15 5.83
C LYS A 244 3.81 1.30 5.64
N ARG A 245 4.12 2.28 4.78
CA ARG A 245 3.17 3.34 4.40
C ARG A 245 1.94 2.75 3.69
N TYR A 246 2.15 1.73 2.85
CA TYR A 246 1.09 1.01 2.16
C TYR A 246 0.18 0.27 3.15
N GLU A 247 0.75 -0.39 4.17
CA GLU A 247 -0.03 -1.00 5.24
C GLU A 247 -0.90 0.02 5.97
N TYR A 248 -0.35 1.17 6.38
CA TYR A 248 -1.14 2.20 7.05
C TYR A 248 -2.30 2.71 6.18
N LEU A 249 -2.07 3.00 4.88
CA LEU A 249 -3.14 3.43 3.98
C LEU A 249 -4.19 2.33 3.74
N ARG A 250 -3.76 1.09 3.56
CA ARG A 250 -4.68 -0.05 3.40
C ARG A 250 -5.56 -0.21 4.64
N ASP A 251 -4.96 -0.12 5.82
CA ASP A 251 -5.70 -0.23 7.07
C ASP A 251 -6.62 0.99 7.26
N ALA A 252 -6.22 2.18 6.81
CA ALA A 252 -7.08 3.37 6.81
C ALA A 252 -8.32 3.19 5.92
N VAL A 253 -8.15 2.64 4.71
CA VAL A 253 -9.27 2.28 3.80
C VAL A 253 -10.19 1.27 4.48
N LEU A 254 -9.64 0.25 5.14
CA LEU A 254 -10.43 -0.73 5.87
C LEU A 254 -11.28 -0.07 6.96
N GLN A 255 -10.68 0.81 7.78
CA GLN A 255 -11.43 1.53 8.81
C GLN A 255 -12.49 2.47 8.21
N ALA A 256 -12.18 3.21 7.15
CA ALA A 256 -13.15 4.08 6.49
C ALA A 256 -14.36 3.30 5.94
N LYS A 257 -14.13 2.12 5.36
CA LYS A 257 -15.21 1.21 4.92
C LYS A 257 -16.03 0.67 6.08
N SER A 258 -15.40 0.30 7.19
CA SER A 258 -16.11 -0.13 8.40
C SER A 258 -16.98 0.99 8.98
N ALA A 259 -16.54 2.25 8.92
CA ALA A 259 -17.37 3.40 9.26
C ALA A 259 -18.59 3.54 8.34
N GLY A 260 -18.40 3.36 7.03
CA GLY A 260 -19.47 3.36 6.03
C GLY A 260 -20.57 2.35 6.33
N ILE A 261 -20.18 1.09 6.60
CA ILE A 261 -21.13 0.01 6.93
C ILE A 261 -21.93 0.35 8.21
N ALA A 262 -21.28 0.88 9.24
CA ALA A 262 -21.95 1.28 10.48
C ALA A 262 -22.92 2.47 10.27
N ALA A 263 -22.59 3.35 9.33
CA ALA A 263 -23.37 4.54 9.01
C ALA A 263 -24.60 4.22 8.14
N ASP A 264 -24.48 3.29 7.18
CA ASP A 264 -25.60 2.76 6.39
C ASP A 264 -26.65 2.08 7.28
N LEU A 265 -26.22 1.39 8.34
CA LEU A 265 -27.12 0.82 9.35
C LEU A 265 -27.83 1.90 10.19
N SER A 266 -27.28 3.12 10.27
CA SER A 266 -27.83 4.24 11.06
C SER A 266 -28.49 5.35 10.22
N LYS A 267 -28.73 5.12 8.92
CA LYS A 267 -29.32 6.09 7.96
C LYS A 267 -28.55 7.42 7.83
N ASN A 268 -27.27 7.45 8.17
CA ASN A 268 -26.40 8.59 7.88
C ASN A 268 -25.38 8.12 6.85
N PRO A 269 -25.40 8.58 5.59
CA PRO A 269 -24.39 8.20 4.63
C PRO A 269 -23.05 8.77 5.11
N VAL A 270 -22.09 7.92 5.48
CA VAL A 270 -20.69 8.34 5.58
C VAL A 270 -20.21 8.64 4.16
N ASP A 271 -19.49 9.76 4.03
CA ASP A 271 -18.98 10.31 2.79
C ASP A 271 -18.18 9.26 1.98
N SER A 272 -18.80 8.68 0.95
CA SER A 272 -18.13 7.85 -0.09
C SER A 272 -16.82 8.50 -0.55
N SER A 273 -16.81 9.84 -0.63
CA SER A 273 -15.65 10.64 -1.01
C SER A 273 -14.40 10.41 -0.17
N THR A 274 -14.53 10.04 1.11
CA THR A 274 -13.38 9.76 1.98
C THR A 274 -12.74 8.42 1.67
N VAL A 275 -13.55 7.41 1.32
CA VAL A 275 -13.07 6.10 0.88
C VAL A 275 -12.41 6.24 -0.48
N ASP A 276 -13.07 6.92 -1.42
CA ASP A 276 -12.55 7.16 -2.78
C ASP A 276 -11.19 7.89 -2.74
N LEU A 277 -11.04 8.89 -1.87
CA LEU A 277 -9.77 9.61 -1.66
C LEU A 277 -8.66 8.68 -1.15
N LEU A 278 -8.95 7.84 -0.17
CA LEU A 278 -7.96 6.92 0.41
C LEU A 278 -7.58 5.81 -0.57
N GLU A 279 -8.53 5.27 -1.31
CA GLU A 279 -8.28 4.31 -2.39
C GLU A 279 -7.42 4.94 -3.48
N GLY A 280 -7.72 6.17 -3.89
CA GLY A 280 -6.91 6.90 -4.85
C GLY A 280 -5.46 7.09 -4.37
N LYS A 281 -5.25 7.48 -3.11
CA LYS A 281 -3.91 7.57 -2.51
C LYS A 281 -3.18 6.23 -2.48
N LEU A 282 -3.90 5.14 -2.22
CA LEU A 282 -3.33 3.79 -2.21
C LEU A 282 -2.82 3.40 -3.60
N VAL A 283 -3.56 3.73 -4.66
CA VAL A 283 -3.13 3.49 -6.05
C VAL A 283 -1.90 4.33 -6.40
N VAL A 284 -1.86 5.61 -6.02
CA VAL A 284 -0.69 6.47 -6.23
C VAL A 284 0.56 5.93 -5.52
N LEU A 285 0.42 5.41 -4.31
CA LEU A 285 1.54 4.78 -3.60
C LEU A 285 2.01 3.49 -4.30
N ARG A 286 1.10 2.70 -4.90
CA ARG A 286 1.50 1.54 -5.70
C ARG A 286 2.33 1.93 -6.90
N PHE A 287 1.96 3.00 -7.62
CA PHE A 287 2.79 3.54 -8.69
C PHE A 287 4.17 3.98 -8.18
N GLN A 288 4.22 4.64 -7.01
CA GLN A 288 5.49 5.02 -6.41
C GLN A 288 6.40 3.82 -6.09
N ILE A 289 5.84 2.73 -5.56
CA ILE A 289 6.57 1.48 -5.31
C ILE A 289 7.06 0.86 -6.63
N GLN A 290 6.18 0.75 -7.62
CA GLN A 290 6.50 0.18 -8.93
C GLN A 290 7.61 0.97 -9.65
N ILE A 291 7.54 2.30 -9.65
CA ILE A 291 8.58 3.16 -10.25
C ILE A 291 9.91 2.95 -9.52
N LYS A 292 9.90 2.90 -8.18
CA LYS A 292 11.12 2.63 -7.40
C LYS A 292 11.76 1.29 -7.80
N GLU A 293 10.96 0.24 -7.89
CA GLU A 293 11.43 -1.10 -8.28
C GLU A 293 12.00 -1.11 -9.71
N GLU A 294 11.34 -0.46 -10.67
CA GLU A 294 11.83 -0.36 -12.05
C GLU A 294 13.15 0.43 -12.15
N LEU A 295 13.30 1.50 -11.36
CA LEU A 295 14.56 2.24 -11.27
C LEU A 295 15.68 1.38 -10.66
N GLU A 296 15.39 0.61 -9.61
CA GLU A 296 16.35 -0.33 -9.00
C GLU A 296 16.75 -1.44 -9.98
N LEU A 297 15.80 -1.97 -10.77
CA LEU A 297 16.08 -2.93 -11.84
C LEU A 297 16.92 -2.31 -12.97
N MET A 298 16.67 -1.06 -13.33
CA MET A 298 17.47 -0.33 -14.31
C MET A 298 18.91 -0.16 -13.84
N VAL A 299 19.13 0.22 -12.58
CA VAL A 299 20.46 0.30 -11.95
C VAL A 299 21.16 -1.05 -12.01
N ALA A 300 20.48 -2.13 -11.61
CA ALA A 300 21.05 -3.47 -11.65
C ALA A 300 21.43 -3.92 -13.08
N ARG A 301 20.62 -3.57 -14.09
CA ARG A 301 20.93 -3.88 -15.50
C ARG A 301 22.17 -3.11 -15.99
N LEU A 302 22.31 -1.84 -15.60
CA LEU A 302 23.44 -0.99 -16.01
C LEU A 302 24.73 -1.32 -15.25
N GLU A 303 24.65 -1.68 -13.97
CA GLU A 303 25.81 -2.09 -13.15
C GLU A 303 26.37 -3.48 -13.57
N ASN A 304 25.53 -4.36 -14.13
CA ASN A 304 25.93 -5.69 -14.59
C ASN A 304 26.60 -5.74 -15.97
N ILE A 305 26.75 -4.60 -16.67
CA ILE A 305 27.49 -4.55 -17.94
C ILE A 305 28.98 -4.67 -17.62
N PRO A 306 29.67 -5.78 -17.94
CA PRO A 306 31.07 -5.94 -17.57
C PRO A 306 31.92 -4.90 -18.29
N SER A 307 32.86 -4.30 -17.57
CA SER A 307 34.01 -3.61 -18.14
C SER A 307 34.97 -4.64 -18.78
N SER A 308 34.51 -5.47 -19.71
CA SER A 308 35.38 -6.36 -20.48
C SER A 308 35.81 -5.65 -21.77
N SER A 309 36.97 -5.00 -21.69
CA SER A 309 38.10 -5.30 -22.58
C SER A 309 37.94 -6.73 -23.14
N GLU A 310 37.80 -7.04 -24.42
CA GLU A 310 38.46 -6.53 -25.62
C GLU A 310 37.48 -6.64 -26.81
N LEU A 311 37.16 -5.54 -27.50
CA LEU A 311 36.63 -5.58 -28.87
C LEU A 311 37.44 -4.57 -29.70
N PRO A 312 37.95 -4.95 -30.89
CA PRO A 312 38.93 -4.13 -31.59
C PRO A 312 38.28 -2.88 -32.18
N ASN A 313 38.84 -1.72 -31.83
CA ASN A 313 38.76 -0.44 -32.55
C ASN A 313 37.39 -0.07 -33.16
N VAL A 314 36.49 0.46 -32.32
CA VAL A 314 35.48 1.44 -32.76
C VAL A 314 35.81 2.77 -32.07
N PRO A 315 35.85 3.93 -32.75
CA PRO A 315 36.36 5.18 -32.15
C PRO A 315 35.45 5.83 -31.09
N PHE A 316 34.26 5.30 -30.82
CA PHE A 316 33.21 5.94 -30.03
C PHE A 316 32.57 5.14 -28.85
N PRO A 317 33.27 4.28 -28.05
CA PRO A 317 32.60 3.53 -26.98
C PRO A 317 32.52 4.31 -25.64
N ARG A 318 33.33 5.36 -25.46
CA ARG A 318 33.48 6.06 -24.16
C ARG A 318 32.26 6.90 -23.78
N ASP A 319 31.62 7.56 -24.76
CA ASP A 319 30.49 8.46 -24.50
C ASP A 319 29.25 7.69 -24.03
N ASN A 320 29.00 6.50 -24.58
CA ASN A 320 27.88 5.64 -24.17
C ASN A 320 28.09 5.05 -22.76
N ILE A 321 29.32 4.74 -22.36
CA ILE A 321 29.62 4.22 -21.01
C ILE A 321 29.42 5.32 -19.95
N LEU A 322 29.87 6.55 -20.24
CA LEU A 322 29.68 7.68 -19.34
C LEU A 322 28.19 8.04 -19.19
N ALA A 323 27.44 8.10 -20.30
CA ALA A 323 26.00 8.33 -20.27
C ALA A 323 25.24 7.23 -19.50
N ASN A 324 25.64 5.96 -19.64
CA ASN A 324 25.05 4.85 -18.87
C ASN A 324 25.36 4.93 -17.37
N ALA A 325 26.55 5.39 -16.99
CA ALA A 325 26.91 5.58 -15.59
C ALA A 325 26.16 6.76 -14.95
N GLU A 326 25.99 7.87 -15.69
CA GLU A 326 25.22 9.03 -15.24
C GLU A 326 23.73 8.70 -15.08
N THR A 327 23.14 7.97 -16.03
CA THR A 327 21.74 7.51 -15.95
C THR A 327 21.54 6.51 -14.82
N ALA A 328 22.46 5.56 -14.61
CA ALA A 328 22.41 4.63 -13.47
C ALA A 328 22.49 5.39 -12.12
N LYS A 329 23.38 6.38 -12.03
CA LYS A 329 23.48 7.22 -10.83
C LYS A 329 22.20 8.02 -10.59
N ALA A 330 21.65 8.66 -11.63
CA ALA A 330 20.41 9.40 -11.54
C ALA A 330 19.23 8.50 -11.12
N ALA A 331 19.13 7.29 -11.69
CA ALA A 331 18.11 6.31 -11.31
C ALA A 331 18.23 5.89 -9.84
N LYS A 332 19.47 5.64 -9.37
CA LYS A 332 19.75 5.28 -7.97
C LYS A 332 19.40 6.39 -7.00
N ASP A 333 19.72 7.64 -7.33
CA ASP A 333 19.41 8.80 -6.51
C ASP A 333 17.89 9.06 -6.46
N LYS A 334 17.20 8.90 -7.59
CA LYS A 334 15.73 9.00 -7.68
C LYS A 334 15.00 7.88 -6.95
N ALA A 335 15.49 6.64 -7.01
CA ALA A 335 14.94 5.53 -6.24
C ALA A 335 15.05 5.76 -4.72
N LYS A 336 16.18 6.33 -4.26
CA LYS A 336 16.33 6.77 -2.87
C LYS A 336 15.36 7.90 -2.51
N GLU A 337 15.20 8.89 -3.39
CA GLU A 337 14.24 9.99 -3.18
C GLU A 337 12.80 9.46 -3.02
N LEU A 338 12.39 8.49 -3.85
CA LEU A 338 11.08 7.85 -3.77
C LEU A 338 10.87 7.06 -2.48
N SER A 339 11.93 6.57 -1.83
CA SER A 339 11.80 5.83 -0.57
C SER A 339 11.46 6.71 0.64
N LEU A 340 11.74 8.02 0.56
CA LEU A 340 11.64 8.92 1.71
C LEU A 340 10.21 9.38 1.98
N ASN A 341 9.56 9.97 0.97
CA ASN A 341 8.30 10.69 1.13
C ASN A 341 7.31 10.33 0.03
N LEU A 342 6.02 10.35 0.36
CA LEU A 342 4.96 10.16 -0.62
C LEU A 342 4.98 11.30 -1.65
N LYS A 343 4.83 10.94 -2.91
CA LYS A 343 4.79 11.86 -4.04
C LYS A 343 3.37 11.90 -4.61
N SER A 344 3.02 13.05 -5.19
CA SER A 344 1.77 13.16 -5.95
C SER A 344 1.88 12.44 -7.29
N ILE A 345 0.75 12.05 -7.87
CA ILE A 345 0.71 11.42 -9.20
C ILE A 345 1.39 12.28 -10.28
N THR A 346 1.21 13.59 -10.23
CA THR A 346 1.82 14.54 -11.19
C THR A 346 3.34 14.57 -11.05
N GLN A 347 3.88 14.52 -9.83
CA GLN A 347 5.32 14.42 -9.60
C GLN A 347 5.86 13.08 -10.09
N LEU A 348 5.19 11.97 -9.73
CA LEU A 348 5.59 10.63 -10.19
C LEU A 348 5.66 10.56 -11.71
N TYR A 349 4.72 11.18 -12.42
CA TYR A 349 4.69 11.15 -13.88
C TYR A 349 5.82 11.98 -14.49
N ASN A 350 5.92 13.27 -14.12
CA ASN A 350 6.83 14.21 -14.76
C ASN A 350 8.29 14.09 -14.31
N ASP A 351 8.53 13.79 -13.03
CA ASP A 351 9.87 13.83 -12.44
C ASP A 351 10.53 12.45 -12.37
N TYR A 352 9.77 11.36 -12.61
CA TYR A 352 10.26 9.98 -12.46
C TYR A 352 9.87 9.06 -13.61
N ALA A 353 8.59 8.97 -14.01
CA ALA A 353 8.20 7.99 -15.02
C ALA A 353 8.66 8.40 -16.43
N VAL A 354 8.39 9.65 -16.84
CA VAL A 354 8.78 10.16 -18.17
C VAL A 354 10.29 10.27 -18.35
N PRO A 355 11.09 10.83 -17.41
CA PRO A 355 12.54 10.99 -17.60
C PRO A 355 13.33 9.68 -17.71
N PHE A 356 12.74 8.56 -17.25
CA PHE A 356 13.35 7.23 -17.29
C PHE A 356 12.63 6.28 -18.27
N ASP A 357 11.81 6.83 -19.18
CA ASP A 357 11.13 6.08 -20.24
C ASP A 357 10.29 4.89 -19.73
N LEU A 358 9.66 5.06 -18.55
CA LEU A 358 8.81 4.05 -17.92
C LEU A 358 7.38 4.08 -18.50
N TRP A 359 7.27 3.92 -19.82
CA TRP A 359 6.03 4.18 -20.56
C TRP A 359 4.86 3.28 -20.17
N GLU A 360 5.11 2.02 -19.74
CA GLU A 360 4.05 1.14 -19.22
C GLU A 360 3.39 1.77 -17.99
N VAL A 361 4.19 2.27 -17.04
CA VAL A 361 3.69 2.92 -15.82
C VAL A 361 3.01 4.24 -16.16
N CYS A 362 3.56 5.01 -17.11
CA CYS A 362 2.94 6.24 -17.59
C CYS A 362 1.50 6.00 -18.10
N LEU A 363 1.26 4.92 -18.86
CA LEU A 363 -0.08 4.59 -19.36
C LEU A 363 -1.04 4.19 -18.23
N GLU A 364 -0.58 3.39 -17.28
CA GLU A 364 -1.40 3.00 -16.12
C GLU A 364 -1.78 4.24 -15.28
N MET A 365 -0.86 5.18 -15.09
CA MET A 365 -1.10 6.44 -14.38
C MET A 365 -2.08 7.36 -15.12
N LEU A 366 -1.95 7.49 -16.44
CA LEU A 366 -2.88 8.29 -17.27
C LEU A 366 -4.29 7.70 -17.23
N SER A 367 -4.41 6.38 -17.28
CA SER A 367 -5.70 5.69 -17.15
C SER A 367 -6.32 5.90 -15.77
N PHE A 368 -5.53 5.78 -14.70
CA PHE A 368 -6.01 6.04 -13.35
C PHE A 368 -6.46 7.49 -13.13
N ALA A 369 -5.75 8.46 -13.70
CA ALA A 369 -6.14 9.87 -13.62
C ALA A 369 -7.33 10.25 -14.53
N ASN A 370 -7.90 9.28 -15.25
CA ASN A 370 -9.07 9.42 -16.12
C ASN A 370 -8.92 10.56 -17.17
N TYR A 371 -7.75 10.62 -17.80
CA TYR A 371 -7.44 11.51 -18.93
C TYR A 371 -8.30 11.13 -20.15
N SER A 372 -9.54 11.64 -20.21
CA SER A 372 -10.58 11.23 -21.16
C SER A 372 -11.00 12.32 -22.16
N GLY A 373 -10.23 13.41 -22.31
CA GLY A 373 -10.48 14.47 -23.31
C GLY A 373 -9.76 14.28 -24.66
N ASP A 374 -10.20 15.00 -25.69
CA ASP A 374 -9.61 14.97 -27.04
C ASP A 374 -8.12 15.38 -27.08
N ALA A 375 -7.73 16.34 -26.23
CA ALA A 375 -6.33 16.75 -26.06
C ALA A 375 -5.52 15.67 -25.35
N ASP A 376 -6.12 15.01 -24.37
CA ASP A 376 -5.51 13.96 -23.56
C ASP A 376 -5.30 12.68 -24.36
N SER A 377 -6.20 12.41 -25.32
CA SER A 377 -6.06 11.31 -26.28
C SER A 377 -4.78 11.46 -27.13
N LYS A 378 -4.28 12.68 -27.40
CA LYS A 378 -2.99 12.85 -28.09
C LYS A 378 -1.82 12.40 -27.23
N ILE A 379 -1.83 12.72 -25.94
CA ILE A 379 -0.77 12.32 -25.00
C ILE A 379 -0.74 10.80 -24.88
N VAL A 380 -1.90 10.17 -24.69
CA VAL A 380 -2.00 8.70 -24.60
C VAL A 380 -1.45 8.04 -25.87
N ARG A 381 -1.81 8.53 -27.06
CA ARG A 381 -1.29 8.02 -28.34
C ARG A 381 0.22 8.16 -28.47
N GLU A 382 0.77 9.30 -28.09
CA GLU A 382 2.22 9.55 -28.11
C GLU A 382 2.95 8.61 -27.17
N VAL A 383 2.44 8.40 -25.95
CA VAL A 383 3.05 7.46 -24.99
C VAL A 383 3.00 6.03 -25.51
N TRP A 384 1.88 5.61 -26.12
CA TRP A 384 1.78 4.30 -26.78
C TRP A 384 2.79 4.16 -27.93
N ALA A 385 2.94 5.17 -28.79
CA ALA A 385 3.91 5.15 -29.89
C ALA A 385 5.35 4.96 -29.36
N ARG A 386 5.75 5.72 -28.33
CA ARG A 386 7.07 5.59 -27.69
C ARG A 386 7.27 4.22 -27.04
N LEU A 387 6.26 3.69 -26.36
CA LEU A 387 6.31 2.35 -25.78
C LEU A 387 6.53 1.28 -26.86
N LEU A 388 5.80 1.37 -27.98
CA LEU A 388 5.93 0.45 -29.10
C LEU A 388 7.31 0.57 -29.74
N ASP A 389 7.80 1.77 -30.03
CA ASP A 389 9.13 1.99 -30.63
C ASP A 389 10.24 1.44 -29.73
N GLN A 390 10.14 1.66 -28.42
CA GLN A 390 11.05 1.08 -27.44
C GLN A 390 11.02 -0.46 -27.44
N ALA A 391 9.83 -1.06 -27.47
CA ALA A 391 9.68 -2.52 -27.48
C ALA A 391 10.22 -3.14 -28.79
N LEU A 392 9.88 -2.51 -29.93
CA LEU A 392 10.35 -2.89 -31.25
C LEU A 392 11.88 -2.82 -31.36
N THR A 393 12.52 -1.84 -30.72
CA THR A 393 13.98 -1.70 -30.69
C THR A 393 14.64 -2.75 -29.78
N LYS A 394 13.98 -3.13 -28.68
CA LYS A 394 14.53 -4.09 -27.70
C LYS A 394 14.40 -5.55 -28.14
N GLY A 395 13.28 -5.92 -28.78
CA GLY A 395 12.96 -7.32 -29.03
C GLY A 395 12.05 -7.57 -30.24
N GLY A 396 11.94 -6.61 -31.16
CA GLY A 396 11.16 -6.76 -32.38
C GLY A 396 9.65 -6.76 -32.16
N VAL A 397 8.92 -7.26 -33.16
CA VAL A 397 7.46 -7.31 -33.15
C VAL A 397 6.94 -8.26 -32.07
N ALA A 398 7.65 -9.37 -31.82
CA ALA A 398 7.28 -10.31 -30.76
C ALA A 398 7.22 -9.64 -29.37
N GLU A 399 8.23 -8.85 -29.00
CA GLU A 399 8.24 -8.13 -27.72
C GLU A 399 7.17 -7.03 -27.69
N ALA A 400 7.01 -6.27 -28.78
CA ALA A 400 5.97 -5.24 -28.86
C ALA A 400 4.55 -5.83 -28.71
N CYS A 401 4.28 -6.99 -29.30
CA CYS A 401 3.04 -7.75 -29.11
C CYS A 401 2.84 -8.20 -27.66
N SER A 402 3.91 -8.67 -27.00
CA SER A 402 3.89 -9.05 -25.58
C SER A 402 3.55 -7.86 -24.67
N VAL A 403 4.18 -6.70 -24.91
CA VAL A 403 3.92 -5.44 -24.21
C VAL A 403 2.47 -4.98 -24.37
N VAL A 404 1.95 -4.97 -25.61
CA VAL A 404 0.55 -4.57 -25.89
C VAL A 404 -0.43 -5.45 -25.13
N LYS A 405 -0.23 -6.77 -25.14
CA LYS A 405 -1.07 -7.68 -24.37
C LYS A 405 -0.99 -7.42 -22.86
N ARG A 406 0.23 -7.24 -22.34
CA ARG A 406 0.49 -7.03 -20.90
C ARG A 406 -0.16 -5.73 -20.41
N VAL A 407 0.11 -4.60 -21.06
CA VAL A 407 -0.41 -3.28 -20.67
C VAL A 407 -1.91 -3.19 -20.97
N GLY A 408 -2.32 -3.57 -22.19
CA GLY A 408 -3.72 -3.48 -22.62
C GLY A 408 -4.67 -4.27 -21.71
N SER A 409 -4.26 -5.44 -21.21
CA SER A 409 -5.09 -6.25 -20.30
C SER A 409 -5.38 -5.58 -18.94
N LYS A 410 -4.52 -4.66 -18.50
CA LYS A 410 -4.69 -3.88 -17.27
C LYS A 410 -5.61 -2.67 -17.46
N LEU A 411 -5.70 -2.17 -18.70
CA LEU A 411 -6.59 -1.07 -19.07
C LEU A 411 -8.01 -1.61 -19.28
N ASP A 412 -9.03 -0.78 -19.05
CA ASP A 412 -10.40 -1.17 -19.35
C ASP A 412 -10.71 -0.94 -20.84
N PRO A 413 -11.03 -1.97 -21.63
CA PRO A 413 -11.42 -1.79 -23.04
C PRO A 413 -12.68 -0.95 -23.22
N ALA A 414 -13.55 -0.87 -22.19
CA ALA A 414 -14.79 -0.10 -22.24
C ALA A 414 -14.57 1.42 -22.20
N ASP A 415 -13.45 1.87 -21.64
CA ASP A 415 -13.17 3.29 -21.44
C ASP A 415 -12.69 4.01 -22.72
N GLY A 416 -12.21 3.27 -23.74
CA GLY A 416 -11.95 3.74 -25.11
C GLY A 416 -10.86 4.82 -25.29
N ALA A 417 -10.67 5.71 -24.31
CA ALA A 417 -9.72 6.81 -24.30
C ALA A 417 -8.29 6.34 -24.02
N CYS A 418 -8.13 5.28 -23.22
CA CYS A 418 -6.83 4.78 -22.77
C CYS A 418 -6.17 3.77 -23.72
N LEU A 419 -6.95 3.18 -24.65
CA LEU A 419 -6.48 2.14 -25.57
C LEU A 419 -6.78 2.52 -27.03
N PRO A 420 -5.91 3.32 -27.68
CA PRO A 420 -6.06 3.73 -29.08
C PRO A 420 -5.72 2.56 -30.02
N LEU A 421 -6.64 1.59 -30.10
CA LEU A 421 -6.45 0.33 -30.83
C LEU A 421 -6.14 0.54 -32.32
N ASP A 422 -6.68 1.59 -32.93
CA ASP A 422 -6.42 1.96 -34.33
C ASP A 422 -4.95 2.30 -34.58
N ILE A 423 -4.35 3.10 -33.69
CA ILE A 423 -2.96 3.50 -33.78
C ILE A 423 -2.04 2.35 -33.43
N ILE A 424 -2.33 1.61 -32.36
CA ILE A 424 -1.54 0.44 -31.95
C ILE A 424 -1.53 -0.62 -33.06
N CYS A 425 -2.70 -0.94 -33.62
CA CYS A 425 -2.85 -1.88 -34.72
C CYS A 425 -2.05 -1.41 -35.95
N LEU A 426 -2.24 -0.17 -36.39
CA LEU A 426 -1.56 0.33 -37.58
C LEU A 426 -0.05 0.39 -37.40
N HIS A 427 0.44 0.75 -36.22
CA HIS A 427 1.87 0.86 -35.91
C HIS A 427 2.54 -0.52 -35.94
N LEU A 428 1.96 -1.51 -35.26
CA LEU A 428 2.48 -2.87 -35.23
C LEU A 428 2.41 -3.56 -36.60
N GLU A 429 1.31 -3.40 -37.34
CA GLU A 429 1.16 -4.03 -38.64
C GLU A 429 2.13 -3.45 -39.68
N LYS A 430 2.39 -2.14 -39.64
CA LYS A 430 3.45 -1.52 -40.46
C LYS A 430 4.82 -2.07 -40.10
N ALA A 431 5.17 -2.03 -38.81
CA ALA A 431 6.47 -2.53 -38.34
C ALA A 431 6.68 -4.00 -38.71
N ALA A 432 5.62 -4.81 -38.66
CA ALA A 432 5.65 -6.21 -39.03
C ALA A 432 5.81 -6.44 -40.54
N VAL A 433 5.15 -5.63 -41.39
CA VAL A 433 5.40 -5.67 -42.85
C VAL A 433 6.85 -5.27 -43.16
N ASP A 434 7.33 -4.20 -42.54
CA ASP A 434 8.65 -3.64 -42.83
C ASP A 434 9.76 -4.63 -42.46
N ARG A 435 9.72 -5.20 -41.24
CA ARG A 435 10.70 -6.19 -40.78
C ARG A 435 10.63 -7.52 -41.51
N LEU A 436 9.42 -7.96 -41.90
CA LEU A 436 9.27 -9.16 -42.72
C LEU A 436 9.83 -8.95 -44.13
N SER A 437 9.64 -7.75 -44.69
CA SER A 437 10.11 -7.41 -46.03
C SER A 437 11.63 -7.20 -46.08
N SER A 438 12.23 -6.66 -45.00
CA SER A 438 13.68 -6.54 -44.87
C SER A 438 14.37 -7.87 -44.48
N GLY A 439 13.61 -8.85 -44.00
CA GLY A 439 14.13 -10.14 -43.55
C GLY A 439 14.80 -10.07 -42.17
N GLU A 440 14.57 -9.00 -41.40
CA GLU A 440 15.10 -8.81 -40.06
C GLU A 440 14.45 -9.73 -39.02
N GLU A 441 13.16 -10.01 -39.18
CA GLU A 441 12.36 -10.79 -38.22
C GLU A 441 11.34 -11.67 -38.94
N LEU A 442 11.19 -12.91 -38.48
CA LEU A 442 10.11 -13.80 -38.92
C LEU A 442 8.86 -13.51 -38.10
N VAL A 443 7.97 -12.67 -38.63
CA VAL A 443 6.72 -12.30 -37.97
C VAL A 443 5.57 -13.17 -38.49
N GLY A 444 4.89 -13.87 -37.58
CA GLY A 444 3.71 -14.66 -37.88
C GLY A 444 2.52 -13.78 -38.34
N ASP A 445 1.63 -14.40 -39.09
CA ASP A 445 0.40 -13.75 -39.60
C ASP A 445 -0.64 -13.47 -38.50
N ASP A 446 -0.53 -14.13 -37.35
CA ASP A 446 -1.49 -14.04 -36.24
C ASP A 446 -0.94 -13.35 -34.99
N ASP A 447 0.34 -12.95 -34.99
CA ASP A 447 0.99 -12.39 -33.80
C ASP A 447 0.35 -11.08 -33.33
N VAL A 448 0.13 -10.13 -34.25
CA VAL A 448 -0.48 -8.83 -33.95
C VAL A 448 -1.96 -8.99 -33.57
N ALA A 449 -2.69 -9.81 -34.33
CA ALA A 449 -4.08 -10.15 -34.05
C ALA A 449 -4.28 -10.71 -32.63
N ARG A 450 -3.47 -11.70 -32.26
CA ARG A 450 -3.50 -12.35 -30.94
C ARG A 450 -3.12 -11.38 -29.82
N ALA A 451 -2.16 -10.50 -30.07
CA ALA A 451 -1.78 -9.46 -29.11
C ALA A 451 -2.94 -8.48 -28.84
N LEU A 452 -3.60 -7.99 -29.89
CA LEU A 452 -4.75 -7.08 -29.77
C LEU A 452 -5.96 -7.74 -29.10
N LEU A 453 -6.24 -9.00 -29.43
CA LEU A 453 -7.26 -9.80 -28.73
C LEU A 453 -6.93 -9.95 -27.25
N GLY A 454 -5.67 -10.27 -26.93
CA GLY A 454 -5.19 -10.35 -25.55
C GLY A 454 -5.33 -9.03 -24.79
N ALA A 455 -5.00 -7.91 -25.42
CA ALA A 455 -5.20 -6.56 -24.87
C ALA A 455 -6.68 -6.27 -24.59
N CYS A 456 -7.58 -6.72 -25.47
CA CYS A 456 -9.03 -6.56 -25.31
C CYS A 456 -9.70 -7.67 -24.47
N LYS A 457 -8.92 -8.40 -23.65
CA LYS A 457 -9.44 -9.50 -22.80
C LYS A 457 -10.22 -10.56 -23.59
N GLY A 458 -9.82 -10.83 -24.83
CA GLY A 458 -10.43 -11.81 -25.72
C GLY A 458 -11.71 -11.34 -26.43
N LEU A 459 -12.09 -10.06 -26.33
CA LEU A 459 -13.25 -9.52 -27.03
C LEU A 459 -12.94 -9.26 -28.51
N PRO A 460 -13.55 -10.00 -29.47
CA PRO A 460 -13.24 -9.81 -30.90
C PRO A 460 -13.87 -8.55 -31.49
N GLY A 461 -14.97 -8.06 -30.90
CA GLY A 461 -15.74 -6.91 -31.43
C GLY A 461 -14.91 -5.62 -31.60
N PRO A 462 -14.28 -5.10 -30.53
CA PRO A 462 -13.46 -3.89 -30.60
C PRO A 462 -12.25 -4.01 -31.54
N VAL A 463 -11.66 -5.19 -31.64
CA VAL A 463 -10.52 -5.44 -32.52
C VAL A 463 -10.98 -5.47 -33.98
N LEU A 464 -12.07 -6.19 -34.28
CA LEU A 464 -12.61 -6.28 -35.64
C LEU A 464 -13.11 -4.94 -36.17
N SER A 465 -13.71 -4.09 -35.34
CA SER A 465 -14.15 -2.76 -35.77
C SER A 465 -12.98 -1.87 -36.21
N VAL A 466 -11.82 -2.02 -35.57
CA VAL A 466 -10.59 -1.31 -35.94
C VAL A 466 -10.04 -1.81 -37.27
N TYR A 467 -9.91 -3.12 -37.44
CA TYR A 467 -9.48 -3.68 -38.73
C TYR A 467 -10.45 -3.29 -39.85
N ASP A 468 -11.76 -3.26 -39.59
CA ASP A 468 -12.77 -2.80 -40.54
C ASP A 468 -12.58 -1.34 -40.94
N HIS A 469 -12.36 -0.47 -39.97
CA HIS A 469 -12.11 0.94 -40.22
C HIS A 469 -10.83 1.15 -41.05
N LEU A 470 -9.75 0.45 -40.70
CA LEU A 470 -8.48 0.51 -41.40
C LEU A 470 -8.57 -0.03 -42.84
N LEU A 471 -9.29 -1.13 -43.06
CA LEU A 471 -9.49 -1.72 -44.38
C LEU A 471 -10.42 -0.88 -45.28
N SER A 472 -11.43 -0.25 -44.69
CA SER A 472 -12.39 0.60 -45.42
C SER A 472 -11.80 1.95 -45.83
N ASN A 473 -10.86 2.49 -45.05
CA ASN A 473 -10.23 3.77 -45.31
C ASN A 473 -8.99 3.67 -46.21
N GLY A 474 -9.23 3.65 -47.53
CA GLY A 474 -8.17 3.55 -48.54
C GLY A 474 -7.11 4.65 -48.51
N ALA A 475 -7.38 5.80 -47.87
CA ALA A 475 -6.41 6.89 -47.69
C ALA A 475 -5.34 6.61 -46.61
N ILE A 476 -5.65 5.78 -45.62
CA ILE A 476 -4.77 5.49 -44.48
C ILE A 476 -3.75 4.39 -44.85
N ILE A 477 -4.12 3.51 -45.79
CA ILE A 477 -3.34 2.32 -46.17
C ILE A 477 -3.15 2.26 -47.68
N PRO A 478 -2.13 2.94 -48.22
CA PRO A 478 -1.81 2.87 -49.65
C PRO A 478 -1.15 1.55 -50.06
N SER A 479 -0.47 0.85 -49.15
CA SER A 479 0.25 -0.40 -49.45
C SER A 479 -0.68 -1.61 -49.57
N LEU A 480 -0.66 -2.28 -50.73
CA LEU A 480 -1.40 -3.53 -50.96
C LEU A 480 -0.89 -4.67 -50.06
N ASN A 481 0.41 -4.71 -49.77
CA ASN A 481 0.99 -5.71 -48.86
C ASN A 481 0.49 -5.54 -47.42
N LEU A 482 0.33 -4.29 -46.98
CA LEU A 482 -0.25 -3.99 -45.67
C LEU A 482 -1.73 -4.40 -45.62
N LYS A 483 -2.52 -4.12 -46.68
CA LYS A 483 -3.91 -4.61 -46.76
C LYS A 483 -4.00 -6.13 -46.71
N LEU A 484 -3.12 -6.84 -47.42
CA LEU A 484 -3.08 -8.29 -47.39
C LEU A 484 -2.74 -8.82 -46.00
N ARG A 485 -1.78 -8.20 -45.30
CA ARG A 485 -1.44 -8.58 -43.91
C ARG A 485 -2.61 -8.36 -42.96
N LEU A 486 -3.28 -7.20 -43.02
CA LEU A 486 -4.48 -6.95 -42.21
C LEU A 486 -5.57 -8.02 -42.42
N LEU A 487 -5.77 -8.48 -43.66
CA LEU A 487 -6.73 -9.56 -43.96
C LEU A 487 -6.30 -10.91 -43.35
N ARG A 488 -4.99 -11.17 -43.24
CA ARG A 488 -4.47 -12.36 -42.53
C ARG A 488 -4.71 -12.27 -41.02
N SER A 489 -4.47 -11.11 -40.43
CA SER A 489 -4.77 -10.83 -39.02
C SER A 489 -6.26 -10.97 -38.72
N VAL A 490 -7.14 -10.45 -39.59
CA VAL A 490 -8.60 -10.63 -39.50
C VAL A 490 -8.99 -12.10 -39.59
N LEU A 491 -8.40 -12.85 -40.51
CA LEU A 491 -8.66 -14.29 -40.62
C LEU A 491 -8.28 -15.03 -39.32
N ALA A 492 -7.15 -14.67 -38.70
CA ALA A 492 -6.74 -15.23 -37.41
C ALA A 492 -7.77 -14.95 -36.31
N ILE A 493 -8.26 -13.71 -36.21
CA ILE A 493 -9.30 -13.32 -35.25
C ILE A 493 -10.59 -14.12 -35.45
N LEU A 494 -11.07 -14.23 -36.69
CA LEU A 494 -12.29 -14.97 -36.98
C LEU A 494 -12.13 -16.48 -36.73
N ARG A 495 -10.94 -17.05 -36.94
CA ARG A 495 -10.64 -18.44 -36.58
C ARG A 495 -10.71 -18.66 -35.08
N GLU A 496 -10.09 -17.78 -34.30
CA GLU A 496 -10.12 -17.87 -32.83
C GLU A 496 -11.53 -17.71 -32.28
N TRP A 497 -12.29 -16.73 -32.81
CA TRP A 497 -13.70 -16.56 -32.44
C TRP A 497 -14.56 -17.77 -32.84
N GLY A 498 -14.33 -18.32 -34.05
CA GLY A 498 -15.01 -19.53 -34.52
C GLY A 498 -14.74 -20.75 -33.64
N ILE A 499 -13.48 -20.96 -33.23
CA ILE A 499 -13.10 -22.05 -32.31
C ILE A 499 -13.81 -21.89 -30.96
N SER A 500 -13.86 -20.68 -30.40
CA SER A 500 -14.58 -20.40 -29.14
C SER A 500 -16.07 -20.73 -29.25
N VAL A 501 -16.74 -20.31 -30.34
CA VAL A 501 -18.16 -20.61 -30.59
C VAL A 501 -18.41 -22.12 -30.73
N ILE A 502 -17.52 -22.85 -31.41
CA ILE A 502 -17.60 -24.31 -31.55
C ILE A 502 -17.36 -25.01 -30.20
N ALA A 503 -16.34 -24.60 -29.44
CA ALA A 503 -15.98 -25.21 -28.15
C ALA A 503 -17.08 -25.05 -27.09
N HIS A 504 -17.70 -23.86 -27.02
CA HIS A 504 -18.85 -23.62 -26.13
C HIS A 504 -20.05 -24.52 -26.43
N ARG A 505 -20.18 -25.01 -27.67
CA ARG A 505 -21.25 -25.94 -28.08
C ARG A 505 -20.95 -27.39 -27.72
N LEU A 506 -19.68 -27.82 -27.78
CA LEU A 506 -19.27 -29.20 -27.49
C LEU A 506 -19.18 -29.52 -25.97
N GLY A 507 -19.44 -28.55 -25.09
CA GLY A 507 -19.39 -28.74 -23.63
C GLY A 507 -17.98 -29.03 -23.09
N THR A 508 -16.94 -28.81 -23.89
CA THR A 508 -15.54 -29.08 -23.54
C THR A 508 -14.80 -27.80 -23.17
N THR A 509 -15.21 -27.13 -22.09
CA THR A 509 -14.35 -26.14 -21.45
C THR A 509 -13.41 -26.87 -20.48
N SER A 510 -12.26 -27.34 -20.96
CA SER A 510 -11.16 -27.68 -20.06
C SER A 510 -10.61 -26.41 -19.42
N ALA A 511 -10.23 -26.55 -18.15
CA ALA A 511 -9.81 -25.49 -17.24
C ALA A 511 -8.96 -24.39 -17.88
N GLY A 512 -9.41 -23.13 -17.75
CA GLY A 512 -8.61 -21.95 -18.13
C GLY A 512 -9.40 -20.67 -18.45
N ALA A 513 -10.71 -20.75 -18.71
CA ALA A 513 -11.54 -19.59 -18.99
C ALA A 513 -12.30 -19.13 -17.75
N SER A 514 -11.66 -18.29 -16.93
CA SER A 514 -12.32 -17.53 -15.86
C SER A 514 -13.21 -16.46 -16.50
N PHE A 515 -14.40 -16.83 -16.97
CA PHE A 515 -15.38 -15.90 -17.51
C PHE A 515 -16.72 -16.05 -16.78
N PHE A 516 -17.06 -14.96 -16.08
CA PHE A 516 -18.36 -14.59 -15.49
C PHE A 516 -18.78 -15.23 -14.16
N LEU A 517 -18.56 -14.46 -13.09
CA LEU A 517 -19.39 -14.44 -11.88
C LEU A 517 -20.23 -13.17 -11.96
N ASP A 518 -21.48 -13.28 -12.42
CA ASP A 518 -22.67 -12.92 -11.63
C ASP A 518 -23.95 -13.21 -12.44
N GLY A 519 -24.97 -13.80 -11.80
CA GLY A 519 -26.30 -13.99 -12.37
C GLY A 519 -26.57 -15.31 -13.10
N THR A 520 -27.42 -16.14 -12.50
CA THR A 520 -28.02 -17.35 -13.07
C THR A 520 -28.68 -17.11 -14.44
N PHE A 521 -28.08 -17.61 -15.54
CA PHE A 521 -28.71 -17.61 -16.87
C PHE A 521 -28.93 -19.03 -17.41
N SER A 522 -30.13 -19.23 -17.95
CA SER A 522 -30.66 -20.48 -18.51
C SER A 522 -29.87 -20.96 -19.74
N LEU A 523 -29.60 -22.26 -19.79
CA LEU A 523 -28.92 -23.01 -20.88
C LEU A 523 -29.54 -22.79 -22.28
N ASN A 524 -30.78 -22.27 -22.37
CA ASN A 524 -31.46 -22.01 -23.64
C ASN A 524 -31.10 -20.65 -24.27
N GLN A 525 -30.57 -19.68 -23.52
CA GLN A 525 -30.21 -18.35 -24.07
C GLN A 525 -28.82 -18.32 -24.72
N THR A 526 -27.92 -19.23 -24.31
CA THR A 526 -26.58 -19.37 -24.90
C THR A 526 -26.61 -19.96 -26.31
N GLY A 527 -27.58 -20.82 -26.63
CA GLY A 527 -27.76 -21.41 -27.95
C GLY A 527 -28.08 -20.38 -29.05
N THR A 528 -28.98 -19.43 -28.77
CA THR A 528 -29.36 -18.35 -29.70
C THR A 528 -28.25 -17.31 -29.88
N ALA A 529 -27.55 -16.96 -28.80
CA ALA A 529 -26.40 -16.04 -28.87
C ALA A 529 -25.24 -16.63 -29.70
N ASN A 530 -24.97 -17.92 -29.57
CA ASN A 530 -23.93 -18.62 -30.33
C ASN A 530 -24.28 -18.76 -31.81
N GLN A 531 -25.55 -19.01 -32.14
CA GLN A 531 -26.00 -19.01 -33.54
C GLN A 531 -25.85 -17.61 -34.17
N GLY A 532 -26.24 -16.55 -33.46
CA GLY A 532 -26.06 -15.17 -33.93
C GLY A 532 -24.59 -14.76 -34.09
N ALA A 533 -23.70 -15.25 -33.23
CA ALA A 533 -22.25 -15.06 -33.38
C ALA A 533 -21.69 -15.80 -34.61
N ARG A 534 -22.11 -17.04 -34.84
CA ARG A 534 -21.73 -17.84 -36.02
C ARG A 534 -22.15 -17.16 -37.32
N ASP A 535 -23.41 -16.75 -37.43
CA ASP A 535 -23.92 -16.11 -38.65
C ASP A 535 -23.16 -14.80 -38.95
N LYS A 536 -22.78 -14.06 -37.91
CA LYS A 536 -21.89 -12.89 -38.02
C LYS A 536 -20.50 -13.26 -38.54
N ILE A 537 -19.87 -14.31 -38.01
CA ILE A 537 -18.54 -14.76 -38.47
C ILE A 537 -18.59 -15.15 -39.96
N ILE A 538 -19.61 -15.89 -40.37
CA ILE A 538 -19.80 -16.32 -41.77
C ILE A 538 -20.01 -15.11 -42.68
N SER A 539 -20.85 -14.15 -42.28
CA SER A 539 -21.06 -12.90 -43.02
C SER A 539 -19.78 -12.10 -43.18
N LEU A 540 -19.00 -11.96 -42.10
CA LEU A 540 -17.71 -11.27 -42.12
C LEU A 540 -16.70 -11.99 -43.02
N ALA A 541 -16.57 -13.31 -42.91
CA ALA A 541 -15.68 -14.11 -43.76
C ALA A 541 -15.99 -13.92 -45.25
N ASN A 542 -17.27 -13.92 -45.62
CA ASN A 542 -17.72 -13.65 -46.99
C ASN A 542 -17.35 -12.24 -47.48
N ARG A 543 -17.53 -11.23 -46.63
CA ARG A 543 -17.14 -9.85 -46.95
C ARG A 543 -15.62 -9.76 -47.19
N TYR A 544 -14.81 -10.30 -46.29
CA TYR A 544 -13.35 -10.24 -46.40
C TYR A 544 -12.81 -11.09 -47.56
N MET A 545 -13.45 -12.22 -47.91
CA MET A 545 -13.14 -12.96 -49.14
C MET A 545 -13.30 -12.09 -50.40
N THR A 546 -14.31 -11.22 -50.42
CA THR A 546 -14.51 -10.27 -51.52
C THR A 546 -13.40 -9.21 -51.54
N GLU A 547 -12.97 -8.71 -50.38
CA GLU A 547 -11.84 -7.79 -50.27
C GLU A 547 -10.51 -8.42 -50.72
N VAL A 548 -10.24 -9.69 -50.38
CA VAL A 548 -9.04 -10.40 -50.87
C VAL A 548 -9.02 -10.46 -52.40
N ARG A 549 -10.17 -10.72 -53.04
CA ARG A 549 -10.29 -10.76 -54.51
C ARG A 549 -10.10 -9.40 -55.18
N ARG A 550 -10.36 -8.30 -54.46
CA ARG A 550 -10.17 -6.93 -54.95
C ARG A 550 -8.71 -6.47 -54.90
N LEU A 551 -7.83 -7.20 -54.21
CA LEU A 551 -6.41 -6.89 -54.17
C LEU A 551 -5.72 -7.28 -55.49
N ASN A 552 -5.12 -6.29 -56.15
CA ASN A 552 -4.30 -6.49 -57.35
C ASN A 552 -2.90 -7.03 -56.99
N LEU A 553 -2.83 -8.17 -56.30
CA LEU A 553 -1.59 -8.86 -55.93
C LEU A 553 -1.48 -10.22 -56.64
N PRO A 554 -0.26 -10.77 -56.79
CA PRO A 554 -0.05 -12.10 -57.34
C PRO A 554 -0.90 -13.18 -56.65
N GLN A 555 -1.51 -14.05 -57.44
CA GLN A 555 -2.46 -15.06 -56.94
C GLN A 555 -1.82 -16.02 -55.92
N ASN A 556 -0.52 -16.30 -56.04
CA ASN A 556 0.22 -17.13 -55.07
C ASN A 556 0.24 -16.53 -53.64
N GLN A 557 0.08 -15.21 -53.49
CA GLN A 557 0.09 -14.53 -52.18
C GLN A 557 -1.32 -14.42 -51.57
N THR A 558 -2.35 -14.30 -52.40
CA THR A 558 -3.75 -14.09 -51.97
C THR A 558 -4.54 -15.38 -51.83
N GLU A 559 -4.19 -16.44 -52.57
CA GLU A 559 -4.90 -17.72 -52.60
C GLU A 559 -4.97 -18.39 -51.22
N ASN A 560 -3.87 -18.36 -50.45
CA ASN A 560 -3.84 -18.96 -49.11
C ASN A 560 -4.80 -18.26 -48.13
N VAL A 561 -4.90 -16.93 -48.24
CA VAL A 561 -5.78 -16.11 -47.37
C VAL A 561 -7.24 -16.34 -47.77
N TYR A 562 -7.53 -16.33 -49.07
CA TYR A 562 -8.86 -16.61 -49.61
C TYR A 562 -9.35 -18.01 -49.23
N ARG A 563 -8.50 -19.03 -49.41
CA ARG A 563 -8.79 -20.41 -48.98
C ARG A 563 -9.03 -20.48 -47.48
N GLY A 564 -8.23 -19.77 -46.69
CA GLY A 564 -8.37 -19.77 -45.24
C GLY A 564 -9.72 -19.26 -44.73
N PHE A 565 -10.29 -18.23 -45.37
CA PHE A 565 -11.65 -17.77 -45.08
C PHE A 565 -12.72 -18.78 -45.51
N ARG A 566 -12.56 -19.40 -46.69
CA ARG A 566 -13.47 -20.43 -47.18
C ARG A 566 -13.49 -21.65 -46.25
N GLU A 567 -12.32 -22.13 -45.82
CA GLU A 567 -12.22 -23.25 -44.87
C GLU A 567 -12.88 -22.91 -43.52
N LEU A 568 -12.80 -21.67 -43.06
CA LEU A 568 -13.46 -21.23 -41.84
C LEU A 568 -14.99 -21.25 -41.99
N GLU A 569 -15.50 -20.73 -43.11
CA GLU A 569 -16.92 -20.79 -43.44
C GLU A 569 -17.40 -22.25 -43.54
N GLU A 570 -16.70 -23.10 -44.28
CA GLU A 570 -17.02 -24.52 -44.43
C GLU A 570 -17.02 -25.24 -43.09
N LYS A 571 -16.02 -25.04 -42.23
CA LYS A 571 -15.96 -25.64 -40.88
C LYS A 571 -17.11 -25.20 -40.00
N LEU A 572 -17.47 -23.91 -40.06
CA LEU A 572 -18.60 -23.39 -39.31
C LEU A 572 -19.92 -23.93 -39.86
N LEU A 573 -20.07 -24.13 -41.18
CA LEU A 573 -21.26 -24.73 -41.80
C LEU A 573 -21.36 -26.23 -41.51
N SER A 574 -20.24 -26.97 -41.59
CA SER A 574 -20.17 -28.43 -41.46
C SER A 574 -20.22 -28.94 -40.01
N SER A 575 -20.05 -28.06 -39.01
CA SER A 575 -20.17 -28.45 -37.61
C SER A 575 -21.64 -28.73 -37.19
N TYR A 576 -22.56 -28.90 -38.15
CA TYR A 576 -23.99 -29.14 -37.97
C TYR A 576 -24.48 -30.26 -38.87
#